data_AF-A0A161MDB0-F1
#
_entry.id   AF-A0A161MDB0-F1
#
_cell.length_a   1.000
_cell.length_b   1.000
_cell.length_c   1.000
_cell.angle_alpha   90.00
_cell.angle_beta   90.00
_cell.angle_gamma   90.00
#
_symmetry.space_group_name_H-M   'P 1'
#
loop_
_entity.id
_entity.type
_entity.pdbx_description
1 polymer ?
#
loop_
_entity_poly.entity_id
_entity_poly.type
_entity_poly.pdbx_seq_one_letter_code
_entity_poly.pdbx_strand_id
1 'polypeptide(L)'
;GQNNLEFSLKDYYAIQELHGEHDLFRLLVNSVCPTVYGHEAVKAGVLLALVGGAQGAGRRPNIHVLIVGDPGLGKSHMLHACTSVAPRGVYVCGNTTSSSGLTVTLTKEQGGDFALEAGALVLANHGVCCIDEFDKMTS
;
A
#
# COMPACT_ATOMS: atom_id res chain seq x y z
N GLY A 1 14.72 4.41 -7.52
CA GLY A 1 15.20 5.77 -7.27
C GLY A 1 15.00 6.07 -5.80
N GLN A 2 16.05 6.46 -5.10
CA GLN A 2 15.93 7.01 -3.76
C GLN A 2 15.28 8.39 -3.91
N ASN A 3 14.01 8.53 -3.48
CA ASN A 3 13.48 9.86 -3.20
C ASN A 3 14.31 10.40 -2.04
N ASN A 4 15.14 11.40 -2.32
CA ASN A 4 15.94 12.08 -1.32
C ASN A 4 14.97 12.93 -0.50
N LEU A 5 14.33 12.32 0.51
CA LEU A 5 13.51 13.02 1.49
C LEU A 5 14.44 13.90 2.32
N GLU A 6 14.55 15.16 1.91
CA GLU A 6 15.29 16.17 2.65
C GLU A 6 14.40 16.71 3.76
N PHE A 7 14.72 16.37 5.01
CA PHE A 7 13.97 16.84 6.17
C PHE A 7 14.29 18.31 6.44
N SER A 8 13.26 19.16 6.39
CA SER A 8 13.38 20.57 6.75
C SER A 8 13.15 20.79 8.24
N LEU A 9 13.55 21.97 8.74
CA LEU A 9 13.20 22.40 10.10
C LEU A 9 11.68 22.48 10.32
N LYS A 10 10.91 22.76 9.26
CA LYS A 10 9.44 22.77 9.35
C LYS A 10 8.89 21.37 9.61
N ASP A 11 9.43 20.36 8.94
CA ASP A 11 9.04 18.97 9.15
C ASP A 11 9.38 18.53 10.57
N TYR A 12 10.56 18.91 11.07
CA TYR A 12 10.95 18.64 12.45
C TYR A 12 9.94 19.19 13.46
N TYR A 13 9.57 20.47 13.35
CA TYR A 13 8.59 21.06 14.27
C TYR A 13 7.20 20.43 14.15
N ALA A 14 6.75 20.12 12.92
CA ALA A 14 5.46 19.46 12.70
C ALA A 14 5.44 18.04 13.30
N ILE A 15 6.52 17.27 13.14
CA ILE A 15 6.66 15.94 13.77
C ILE A 15 6.66 16.06 15.29
N GLN A 16 7.34 17.07 15.85
CA GLN A 16 7.39 17.29 17.29
C GLN A 16 6.02 17.67 17.85
N GLU A 17 5.25 18.48 17.13
CA GLU A 17 3.87 18.84 17.46
C GLU A 17 2.97 17.60 17.44
N LEU A 18 3.00 16.82 16.35
CA LEU A 18 2.25 15.57 16.25
C LEU A 18 2.60 14.58 17.35
N HIS A 19 3.88 14.46 17.71
CA HIS A 19 4.32 13.60 18.82
C HIS A 19 3.76 14.06 20.19
N GLY A 20 3.47 15.35 20.34
CA GLY A 20 2.86 15.90 21.56
C GLY A 20 1.36 15.64 21.70
N GLU A 21 0.69 15.12 20.66
CA GLU A 21 -0.74 14.87 20.67
C GLU A 21 -1.14 13.74 21.65
N HIS A 22 -2.17 14.00 22.46
CA HIS A 22 -2.61 13.07 23.51
C HIS A 22 -3.14 11.73 22.94
N ASP A 23 -3.76 11.76 21.77
CA ASP A 23 -4.28 10.57 21.08
C ASP A 23 -3.76 10.49 19.64
N LEU A 24 -2.42 10.44 19.51
CA LEU A 24 -1.72 10.37 18.24
C LEU A 24 -2.19 9.19 17.37
N PHE A 25 -2.43 8.03 17.96
CA PHE A 25 -2.87 6.87 17.18
C PHE A 25 -4.22 7.13 16.52
N ARG A 26 -5.20 7.63 17.27
CA ARG A 26 -6.50 7.98 16.71
C ARG A 26 -6.39 9.08 15.65
N LEU A 27 -5.54 10.08 15.87
CA LEU A 27 -5.28 11.13 14.88
C LEU A 27 -4.81 10.52 13.56
N LEU A 28 -3.77 9.69 13.60
CA LEU A 28 -3.22 9.02 12.42
C LEU A 28 -4.27 8.15 11.73
N VAL A 29 -5.04 7.36 12.49
CA VAL A 29 -6.11 6.51 11.95
C VAL A 29 -7.14 7.33 11.18
N ASN A 30 -7.56 8.47 11.74
CA ASN A 30 -8.51 9.36 11.08
C ASN A 30 -7.92 10.08 9.86
N SER A 31 -6.59 10.26 9.82
CA SER A 31 -5.87 10.89 8.70
C SER A 31 -5.59 9.97 7.52
N VAL A 32 -5.62 8.64 7.67
CA VAL A 32 -5.30 7.69 6.56
C VAL A 32 -6.24 7.86 5.37
N CYS A 33 -7.54 7.97 5.62
CA CYS A 33 -8.56 8.11 4.58
C CYS A 33 -9.69 9.01 5.10
N PRO A 34 -9.50 10.34 5.10
CA PRO A 34 -10.44 11.28 5.70
C PRO A 34 -11.75 11.40 4.91
N THR A 35 -11.76 10.96 3.64
CA THR A 35 -12.95 10.94 2.78
C THR A 35 -13.95 9.84 3.15
N VAL A 36 -13.52 8.82 3.91
CA VAL A 36 -14.40 7.75 4.39
C VAL A 36 -14.70 7.97 5.87
N TYR A 37 -15.97 8.18 6.22
CA TYR A 37 -16.39 8.35 7.61
C TYR A 37 -16.43 7.00 8.35
N GLY A 38 -15.97 6.97 9.60
CA GLY A 38 -15.96 5.78 10.46
C GLY A 38 -14.97 4.71 10.01
N HIS A 39 -15.29 3.44 10.30
CA HIS A 39 -14.43 2.27 10.04
C HIS A 39 -13.04 2.37 10.68
N GLU A 40 -12.94 2.99 11.86
CA GLU A 40 -11.68 3.26 12.56
C GLU A 40 -10.83 2.00 12.78
N ALA A 41 -11.46 0.85 13.07
CA ALA A 41 -10.76 -0.42 13.21
C ALA A 41 -10.10 -0.89 11.89
N VAL A 42 -10.76 -0.68 10.75
CA VAL A 42 -10.22 -1.04 9.42
C VAL A 42 -9.09 -0.09 9.04
N LYS A 43 -9.30 1.22 9.23
CA LYS A 43 -8.27 2.24 9.01
C LYS A 43 -7.04 2.02 9.89
N ALA A 44 -7.22 1.60 11.13
CA ALA A 44 -6.14 1.20 12.03
C ALA A 44 -5.36 0.00 11.49
N GLY A 45 -6.04 -1.03 10.98
CA GLY A 45 -5.39 -2.16 10.33
C GLY A 45 -4.56 -1.74 9.10
N VAL A 46 -5.10 -0.86 8.26
CA VAL A 46 -4.40 -0.30 7.09
C VAL A 46 -3.19 0.54 7.52
N LEU A 47 -3.33 1.40 8.52
CA LEU A 47 -2.23 2.20 9.07
C LEU A 47 -1.10 1.31 9.57
N LEU A 48 -1.42 0.27 10.35
CA LEU A 48 -0.41 -0.66 10.87
C LEU A 48 0.29 -1.43 9.73
N ALA A 49 -0.42 -1.75 8.66
CA ALA A 49 0.19 -2.38 7.48
C ALA A 49 1.13 -1.44 6.73
N LEU A 50 0.82 -0.13 6.67
CA LEU A 50 1.70 0.90 6.09
C LEU A 50 2.97 1.11 6.92
N VAL A 51 2.86 1.10 8.26
CA VAL A 51 4.00 1.24 9.18
C VAL A 51 4.88 -0.01 9.18
N GLY A 52 4.24 -1.19 9.17
CA GLY A 52 4.93 -2.48 9.24
C GLY A 52 5.46 -2.83 10.64
N GLY A 53 5.99 -4.04 10.77
CA GLY A 53 6.60 -4.55 11.99
C GLY A 53 8.13 -4.41 12.03
N ALA A 54 8.72 -4.72 13.17
CA ALA A 54 10.17 -4.71 13.36
C ALA A 54 10.86 -5.76 12.47
N GLN A 55 11.95 -5.36 11.82
CA GLN A 55 12.83 -6.23 11.04
C GLN A 55 13.75 -7.01 11.99
N GLY A 56 13.73 -8.35 11.95
CA GLY A 56 14.64 -9.17 12.76
C GLY A 56 14.22 -10.63 12.94
N ALA A 57 15.20 -11.49 13.28
CA ALA A 57 15.02 -12.90 13.64
C ALA A 57 14.37 -13.83 12.59
N GLY A 58 14.53 -13.53 11.29
CA GLY A 58 13.98 -14.35 10.20
C GLY A 58 12.44 -14.32 10.12
N ARG A 59 11.78 -13.39 10.83
CA ARG A 59 10.32 -13.22 10.78
C ARG A 59 9.94 -12.19 9.73
N ARG A 60 8.82 -12.43 9.05
CA ARG A 60 8.26 -11.50 8.08
C ARG A 60 7.67 -10.27 8.80
N PRO A 61 8.15 -9.06 8.51
CA PRO A 61 7.75 -7.83 9.20
C PRO A 61 6.49 -7.19 8.58
N ASN A 62 6.18 -7.50 7.32
CA ASN A 62 5.05 -6.89 6.62
C ASN A 62 3.73 -7.55 6.99
N ILE A 63 2.71 -6.73 7.18
CA ILE A 63 1.34 -7.16 7.47
C ILE A 63 0.56 -7.15 6.15
N HIS A 64 -0.17 -8.23 5.88
CA HIS A 64 -1.13 -8.29 4.77
C HIS A 64 -2.54 -8.11 5.33
N VAL A 65 -3.33 -7.25 4.69
CA VAL A 65 -4.70 -6.92 5.12
C VAL A 65 -5.66 -7.25 3.99
N LEU A 66 -6.72 -8.01 4.31
CA LEU A 66 -7.85 -8.26 3.42
C LEU A 66 -9.06 -7.51 3.96
N ILE A 67 -9.66 -6.65 3.12
CA ILE A 67 -10.86 -5.89 3.46
C ILE A 67 -12.05 -6.49 2.72
N VAL A 68 -12.99 -7.06 3.45
CA VAL A 68 -14.25 -7.61 2.91
C VAL A 68 -15.42 -6.87 3.56
N GLY A 69 -16.41 -6.50 2.75
CA GLY A 69 -17.62 -5.86 3.22
C GLY A 69 -18.53 -5.46 2.07
N ASP A 70 -19.71 -4.95 2.40
CA ASP A 70 -20.75 -4.64 1.42
C ASP A 70 -20.31 -3.61 0.35
N PRO A 71 -20.93 -3.62 -0.84
CA PRO A 71 -20.72 -2.58 -1.84
C PRO A 71 -20.97 -1.17 -1.26
N GLY A 72 -20.20 -0.18 -1.71
CA GLY A 72 -20.39 1.21 -1.30
C GLY A 72 -19.75 1.63 0.03
N LEU A 73 -19.11 0.72 0.78
CA LEU A 73 -18.43 1.04 2.06
C LEU A 73 -17.05 1.72 1.92
N GLY A 74 -16.73 2.32 0.77
CA GLY A 74 -15.47 3.05 0.58
C GLY A 74 -14.18 2.21 0.56
N LYS A 75 -14.27 0.88 0.41
CA LYS A 75 -13.09 -0.03 0.38
C LYS A 75 -12.03 0.39 -0.65
N SER A 76 -12.44 0.64 -1.90
CA SER A 76 -11.55 1.10 -2.97
C SER A 76 -10.92 2.46 -2.66
N HIS A 77 -11.65 3.36 -2.01
CA HIS A 77 -11.11 4.66 -1.57
C HIS A 77 -10.02 4.49 -0.51
N MET A 78 -10.19 3.55 0.43
CA MET A 78 -9.14 3.23 1.41
C MET A 78 -7.89 2.63 0.74
N LEU A 79 -8.07 1.75 -0.26
CA LEU A 79 -6.95 1.20 -1.04
C LEU A 79 -6.20 2.30 -1.83
N HIS A 80 -6.93 3.22 -2.46
CA HIS A 80 -6.32 4.36 -3.16
C HIS A 80 -5.58 5.29 -2.20
N ALA A 81 -6.16 5.60 -1.04
CA ALA A 81 -5.51 6.43 -0.03
C ALA A 81 -4.20 5.76 0.46
N CYS A 82 -4.25 4.46 0.76
CA CYS A 82 -3.08 3.67 1.13
C CYS A 82 -1.99 3.71 0.04
N THR A 83 -2.37 3.51 -1.22
CA THR A 83 -1.45 3.57 -2.37
C THR A 83 -0.79 4.94 -2.49
N SER A 84 -1.54 6.03 -2.30
CA SER A 84 -1.01 7.40 -2.40
C SER A 84 -0.04 7.79 -1.28
N VAL A 85 -0.24 7.24 -0.07
CA VAL A 85 0.60 7.53 1.10
C VAL A 85 1.89 6.69 1.08
N ALA A 86 1.83 5.47 0.54
CA ALA A 86 2.98 4.58 0.47
C ALA A 86 4.06 5.13 -0.50
N PRO A 87 5.35 5.16 -0.10
CA PRO A 87 6.44 5.66 -0.95
C PRO A 87 6.64 4.85 -2.24
N ARG A 88 6.15 3.61 -2.27
CA ARG A 88 6.09 2.72 -3.45
C ARG A 88 4.74 2.01 -3.50
N GLY A 89 3.67 2.80 -3.55
CA GLY A 89 2.32 2.29 -3.71
C GLY A 89 2.04 1.87 -5.15
N VAL A 90 1.55 0.64 -5.35
CA VAL A 90 1.02 0.16 -6.63
C VAL A 90 -0.42 -0.24 -6.43
N TYR A 91 -1.31 0.27 -7.28
CA TYR A 91 -2.72 -0.12 -7.31
C TYR A 91 -2.98 -0.96 -8.57
N VAL A 92 -3.66 -2.09 -8.39
CA VAL A 92 -4.13 -2.93 -9.50
C VAL A 92 -5.58 -3.34 -9.28
N CYS A 93 -6.31 -3.49 -10.37
CA CYS A 93 -7.67 -3.98 -10.37
C CYS A 93 -7.67 -5.44 -10.83
N GLY A 94 -8.35 -6.32 -10.10
CA GLY A 94 -8.38 -7.75 -10.40
C GLY A 94 -9.00 -8.09 -11.74
N ASN A 95 -9.89 -7.23 -12.26
CA ASN A 95 -10.51 -7.40 -13.58
C ASN A 95 -9.56 -7.16 -14.77
N THR A 96 -8.46 -6.42 -14.57
CA THR A 96 -7.49 -6.06 -15.62
C THR A 96 -6.15 -6.75 -15.44
N THR A 97 -5.99 -7.56 -14.40
CA THR A 97 -4.70 -8.15 -14.02
C THR A 97 -4.78 -9.67 -14.01
N SER A 98 -3.80 -10.32 -14.65
CA SER A 98 -3.61 -11.78 -14.59
C SER A 98 -2.64 -12.18 -13.48
N SER A 99 -2.65 -13.45 -13.11
CA SER A 99 -1.69 -14.06 -12.17
C SER A 99 -0.22 -13.80 -12.57
N SER A 100 0.09 -13.87 -13.87
CA SER A 100 1.42 -13.55 -14.42
C SER A 100 1.74 -12.05 -14.36
N GLY A 101 0.76 -11.17 -14.56
CA GLY A 101 0.91 -9.72 -14.51
C GLY A 101 1.19 -9.17 -13.10
N LEU A 102 0.83 -9.91 -12.05
CA LEU A 102 1.21 -9.56 -10.67
C LEU A 102 2.67 -9.87 -10.35
N THR A 103 3.25 -10.89 -10.99
CA THR A 103 4.55 -11.44 -10.61
C THR A 103 5.64 -11.01 -11.58
N VAL A 104 6.02 -11.88 -12.51
CA VAL A 104 6.97 -11.60 -13.58
C VAL A 104 6.44 -12.30 -14.83
N THR A 105 6.46 -11.60 -15.95
CA THR A 105 6.05 -12.15 -17.25
C THR A 105 7.25 -12.24 -18.18
N LEU A 106 7.33 -13.33 -18.96
CA LEU A 106 8.34 -13.51 -20.01
C LEU A 106 7.77 -12.99 -21.33
N THR A 107 8.43 -12.01 -21.94
CA THR A 107 7.99 -11.38 -23.19
C THR A 107 9.04 -11.66 -24.28
N LYS A 108 8.59 -12.04 -25.48
CA LYS A 108 9.49 -12.30 -26.61
C LYS A 108 9.65 -11.02 -27.44
N GLU A 109 10.88 -10.54 -27.58
CA GLU A 109 11.19 -9.37 -28.39
C GLU A 109 11.26 -9.72 -29.89
N GLN A 110 11.17 -8.72 -30.76
CA GLN A 110 11.17 -8.89 -32.21
C GLN A 110 12.46 -9.55 -32.74
N GLY A 111 13.56 -9.47 -31.98
CA GLY A 111 14.84 -10.14 -32.29
C GLY A 111 14.87 -11.63 -31.98
N GLY A 112 13.83 -12.20 -31.35
CA GLY A 112 13.78 -13.61 -30.96
C GLY A 112 14.26 -13.88 -29.53
N ASP A 113 14.87 -12.88 -28.88
CA ASP A 113 15.28 -12.93 -27.49
C ASP A 113 14.08 -12.78 -26.53
N PHE A 114 14.24 -13.31 -25.32
CA PHE A 114 13.24 -13.22 -24.27
C PHE A 114 13.67 -12.17 -23.23
N ALA A 115 12.75 -11.27 -22.90
CA ALA A 115 12.87 -10.28 -21.84
C ALA A 115 11.96 -10.64 -20.65
N LEU A 116 12.34 -10.22 -19.45
CA LEU A 116 11.52 -10.35 -18.24
C LEU A 116 10.90 -9.01 -17.90
N GLU A 117 9.58 -8.99 -17.76
CA GLU A 117 8.82 -7.81 -17.34
C GLU A 117 8.38 -7.96 -15.89
N ALA A 118 8.69 -6.95 -15.08
CA ALA A 118 8.33 -6.92 -13.66
C ALA A 118 6.83 -6.61 -13.49
N GLY A 119 6.12 -7.51 -12.81
CA GLY A 119 4.72 -7.33 -12.46
C GLY A 119 4.49 -6.46 -11.22
N ALA A 120 3.23 -6.23 -10.90
CA ALA A 120 2.81 -5.27 -9.87
C ALA A 120 3.47 -5.49 -8.49
N LEU A 121 3.60 -6.74 -8.04
CA LEU A 121 4.22 -7.07 -6.74
C LEU A 121 5.73 -6.77 -6.73
N VAL A 122 6.40 -6.96 -7.86
CA VAL A 122 7.83 -6.67 -8.00
C VAL A 122 8.07 -5.16 -8.01
N LEU A 123 7.22 -4.41 -8.70
CA LEU A 123 7.26 -2.95 -8.72
C LEU A 123 7.04 -2.35 -7.32
N ALA A 124 6.13 -2.95 -6.54
CA ALA A 124 5.78 -2.57 -5.17
C ALA A 124 6.77 -3.05 -4.08
N ASN A 125 7.94 -3.59 -4.45
CA ASN A 125 8.90 -4.10 -3.46
C ASN A 125 9.28 -3.02 -2.42
N HIS A 126 9.26 -3.40 -1.13
CA HIS A 126 9.41 -2.52 0.03
C HIS A 126 8.37 -1.37 0.13
N GLY A 127 7.26 -1.48 -0.59
CA GLY A 127 6.11 -0.58 -0.51
C GLY A 127 4.83 -1.34 -0.20
N VAL A 128 3.75 -0.94 -0.87
CA VAL A 128 2.42 -1.55 -0.73
C VAL A 128 1.84 -1.83 -2.10
N CYS A 129 1.35 -3.05 -2.30
CA CYS A 129 0.54 -3.41 -3.45
C CYS A 129 -0.91 -3.52 -3.00
N CYS A 130 -1.76 -2.59 -3.46
CA CYS A 130 -3.19 -2.62 -3.24
C CYS A 130 -3.87 -3.30 -4.42
N ILE A 131 -4.66 -4.33 -4.12
CA ILE A 131 -5.40 -5.09 -5.14
C ILE A 131 -6.89 -4.92 -4.85
N ASP A 132 -7.60 -4.29 -5.78
CA ASP A 132 -9.07 -4.20 -5.73
C ASP A 132 -9.71 -5.31 -6.56
N GLU A 133 -10.99 -5.61 -6.29
CA GLU A 133 -11.74 -6.68 -6.96
C GLU A 133 -10.98 -8.02 -6.98
N PHE A 134 -10.38 -8.39 -5.83
CA PHE A 134 -9.52 -9.56 -5.71
C PHE A 134 -10.22 -10.86 -6.16
N ASP A 135 -11.54 -10.95 -5.98
CA ASP A 135 -12.37 -12.08 -6.42
C ASP A 135 -12.52 -12.18 -7.94
N LYS A 136 -12.22 -11.11 -8.69
CA LYS A 136 -12.29 -11.08 -10.16
C LYS A 136 -11.00 -11.50 -10.85
N MET A 137 -9.91 -11.72 -10.11
CA MET A 137 -8.69 -12.23 -10.71
C MET A 137 -8.90 -13.65 -11.20
N THR A 138 -8.71 -13.82 -12.51
CA THR A 138 -8.71 -15.13 -13.17
C THR A 138 -7.33 -15.76 -13.05
N SER A 139 -7.29 -17.07 -12.75
CA SER A 139 -6.04 -17.83 -12.60
C SER A 139 -5.35 -18.07 -13.93
#